data_AF-A0A1Y1RCT2-F1
#
_entry.id   AF-A0A1Y1RCT2-F1
#
_cell.length_a   1.000
_cell.length_b   1.000
_cell.length_c   1.000
_cell.angle_alpha   90.00
_cell.angle_beta   90.00
_cell.angle_gamma   90.00
#
_symmetry.space_group_name_H-M   'P 1'
#
loop_
_entity.id
_entity.type
_entity.pdbx_description
1 polymer ?
#
loop_
_entity_poly.entity_id
_entity_poly.type
_entity_poly.pdbx_seq_one_letter_code
_entity_poly.pdbx_strand_id
1 'polypeptide(L)'
;MKDNSFKGNFMIKRSAFTMVELIFVIVIIGILAGMAVPKFTGIKDQAKSSAELSTASSIAAALESIHGTWSVSEDDFDWNGDGIEDDIDHELSPRGYPYDLSRNGDPLGALLKSSSKSGFVIQKALTSENNLTYILYTAKASDPRHGIKFPTSSASRDITGKPDKNDFWLYVVDANGTSGCHVSSDHSETKQITAGDFMLIDVNGTLPVNFSDSALGIGFSIGCS
;
A
#
# COMPACT_ATOMS: atom_id res chain seq x y z
N MET A 1 -28.90 71.51 -24.27
CA MET A 1 -28.61 71.02 -25.63
C MET A 1 -27.16 70.53 -25.62
N LYS A 2 -26.99 69.20 -25.65
CA LYS A 2 -25.79 68.35 -25.93
C LYS A 2 -24.39 68.87 -25.55
N ASP A 3 -23.86 68.34 -24.45
CA ASP A 3 -22.44 68.13 -24.18
C ASP A 3 -21.97 66.90 -24.99
N ASN A 4 -20.83 67.05 -25.66
CA ASN A 4 -20.26 66.08 -26.61
C ASN A 4 -19.29 65.13 -25.90
N SER A 5 -19.68 63.84 -25.88
CA SER A 5 -18.85 62.69 -25.50
C SER A 5 -17.55 62.62 -26.32
N PHE A 6 -16.41 62.86 -25.67
CA PHE A 6 -15.09 62.60 -26.23
C PHE A 6 -14.74 61.11 -26.07
N LYS A 7 -15.17 60.29 -27.03
CA LYS A 7 -14.79 58.88 -27.13
C LYS A 7 -13.41 58.78 -27.78
N GLY A 8 -12.36 58.72 -26.97
CA GLY A 8 -11.03 58.35 -27.41
C GLY A 8 -11.00 56.87 -27.79
N ASN A 9 -11.10 56.55 -29.08
CA ASN A 9 -10.87 55.20 -29.58
C ASN A 9 -9.36 54.90 -29.50
N PHE A 10 -8.94 54.22 -28.43
CA PHE A 10 -7.62 53.61 -28.36
C PHE A 10 -7.55 52.45 -29.37
N MET A 11 -7.08 52.75 -30.57
CA MET A 11 -6.83 51.75 -31.62
C MET A 11 -5.70 50.83 -31.17
N ILE A 12 -6.05 49.67 -30.62
CA ILE A 12 -5.11 48.60 -30.30
C ILE A 12 -4.54 48.06 -31.63
N LYS A 13 -3.28 48.38 -31.94
CA LYS A 13 -2.56 47.79 -33.07
C LYS A 13 -2.45 46.28 -32.83
N ARG A 14 -3.16 45.48 -33.62
CA ARG A 14 -2.97 44.03 -33.63
C ARG A 14 -1.67 43.71 -34.34
N SER A 15 -0.61 43.43 -33.57
CA SER A 15 0.61 42.82 -34.09
C SER A 15 0.29 41.39 -34.51
N ALA A 16 0.35 41.10 -35.81
CA ALA A 16 0.22 39.73 -36.30
C ALA A 16 1.53 38.97 -36.01
N PHE A 17 1.42 37.81 -35.38
CA PHE A 17 2.55 36.93 -35.08
C PHE A 17 3.18 36.43 -36.38
N THR A 18 4.51 36.38 -36.47
CA THR A 18 5.17 35.92 -37.70
C THR A 18 5.06 34.40 -37.84
N MET A 19 4.98 33.88 -39.06
CA MET A 19 4.94 32.43 -39.30
C MET A 19 6.18 31.72 -38.71
N VAL A 20 7.34 32.38 -38.74
CA VAL A 20 8.60 31.86 -38.20
C VAL A 20 8.51 31.62 -36.69
N GLU A 21 7.86 32.53 -35.98
CA GLU A 21 7.73 32.49 -34.52
C GLU A 21 6.78 31.37 -34.10
N LEU A 22 5.71 31.11 -34.87
CA LEU A 22 4.85 29.95 -34.68
C LEU A 22 5.60 28.63 -34.93
N ILE A 23 6.43 28.57 -35.99
CA ILE A 23 7.22 27.38 -36.33
C ILE A 23 8.23 27.07 -35.23
N PHE A 24 8.91 28.09 -34.69
CA PHE A 24 9.88 27.88 -33.61
C PHE A 24 9.22 27.37 -32.33
N VAL A 25 8.01 27.86 -32.00
CA VAL A 25 7.23 27.39 -30.86
C VAL A 25 6.84 25.92 -30.99
N ILE A 26 6.33 25.48 -32.15
CA ILE A 26 5.97 24.07 -32.34
C ILE A 26 7.20 23.15 -32.32
N VAL A 27 8.36 23.63 -32.80
CA VAL A 27 9.62 22.88 -32.76
C VAL A 27 10.09 22.72 -31.31
N ILE A 28 10.07 23.79 -30.51
CA ILE A 28 10.43 23.72 -29.08
C ILE A 28 9.48 22.78 -28.33
N ILE A 29 8.16 22.93 -28.52
CA ILE A 29 7.18 22.06 -27.87
C ILE A 29 7.38 20.60 -28.30
N GLY A 30 7.71 20.34 -29.58
CA GLY A 30 8.01 19.00 -30.09
C GLY A 30 9.23 18.36 -29.41
N ILE A 31 10.32 19.12 -29.24
CA ILE A 31 11.54 18.64 -28.57
C ILE A 31 11.28 18.38 -27.08
N LEU A 32 10.64 19.33 -26.38
CA LEU A 32 10.32 19.21 -24.97
C LEU A 32 9.35 18.04 -24.70
N ALA A 33 8.35 17.86 -25.55
CA ALA A 33 7.42 16.74 -25.46
C ALA A 33 8.14 15.38 -25.65
N GLY A 34 9.10 15.30 -26.59
CA GLY A 34 9.87 14.08 -26.83
C GLY A 34 10.76 13.67 -25.64
N MET A 35 11.35 14.62 -24.93
CA MET A 35 12.23 14.33 -23.79
C MET A 35 11.48 13.98 -22.50
N ALA A 36 10.25 14.46 -22.31
CA ALA A 36 9.51 14.29 -21.06
C ALA A 36 8.93 12.87 -20.86
N VAL A 37 8.61 12.16 -21.95
CA VAL A 37 7.91 10.86 -21.92
C VAL A 37 8.68 9.74 -21.19
N PRO A 38 9.96 9.44 -21.48
CA PRO A 38 10.63 8.27 -20.93
C PRO A 38 10.93 8.35 -19.43
N LYS A 39 11.01 9.55 -18.84
CA LYS A 39 11.29 9.73 -17.41
C LYS A 39 10.07 9.44 -16.53
N PHE A 40 8.85 9.56 -17.07
CA PHE A 40 7.63 9.55 -16.27
C PHE A 40 7.23 8.15 -15.77
N THR A 41 7.60 7.09 -16.47
CA THR A 41 7.25 5.71 -16.09
C THR A 41 8.01 5.25 -14.85
N GLY A 42 9.33 5.43 -14.82
CA GLY A 42 10.15 5.02 -13.67
C GLY A 42 9.82 5.77 -12.38
N ILE A 43 9.42 7.05 -12.46
CA ILE A 43 9.00 7.84 -11.30
C ILE A 43 7.67 7.31 -10.73
N LYS A 44 6.74 6.90 -11.59
CA LYS A 44 5.46 6.31 -11.14
C LYS A 44 5.67 4.99 -10.41
N ASP A 45 6.54 4.15 -10.92
CA ASP A 45 6.83 2.85 -10.30
C ASP A 45 7.51 3.06 -8.93
N GLN A 46 8.50 3.95 -8.84
CA GLN A 46 9.09 4.33 -7.56
C GLN A 46 8.05 4.88 -6.58
N ALA A 47 7.14 5.75 -7.03
CA ALA A 47 6.08 6.28 -6.19
C ALA A 47 5.12 5.20 -5.67
N LYS A 48 4.76 4.21 -6.50
CA LYS A 48 3.94 3.06 -6.07
C LYS A 48 4.64 2.24 -5.00
N SER A 49 5.89 1.87 -5.23
CA SER A 49 6.69 1.05 -4.31
C SER A 49 6.90 1.76 -2.96
N SER A 50 7.31 3.03 -3.00
CA SER A 50 7.49 3.84 -1.79
C SER A 50 6.18 4.07 -1.04
N ALA A 51 5.06 4.28 -1.73
CA ALA A 51 3.76 4.43 -1.07
C ALA A 51 3.34 3.13 -0.37
N GLU A 52 3.51 1.98 -1.02
CA GLU A 52 3.18 0.67 -0.45
C GLU A 52 4.01 0.36 0.81
N LEU A 53 5.33 0.54 0.73
CA LEU A 53 6.23 0.38 1.88
C LEU A 53 5.88 1.35 3.02
N SER A 54 5.57 2.61 2.69
CA SER A 54 5.17 3.61 3.69
C SER A 54 3.88 3.22 4.41
N THR A 55 2.88 2.71 3.68
CA THR A 55 1.64 2.22 4.29
C THR A 55 1.92 1.01 5.19
N ALA A 56 2.73 0.05 4.73
CA ALA A 56 3.12 -1.11 5.54
C ALA A 56 3.82 -0.71 6.86
N SER A 57 4.77 0.22 6.81
CA SER A 57 5.41 0.74 8.03
C SER A 57 4.41 1.48 8.94
N SER A 58 3.43 2.16 8.35
CA SER A 58 2.38 2.84 9.11
C SER A 58 1.45 1.86 9.81
N ILE A 59 1.16 0.71 9.20
CA ILE A 59 0.40 -0.39 9.80
C ILE A 59 1.11 -0.93 11.04
N ALA A 60 2.41 -1.25 10.92
CA ALA A 60 3.20 -1.71 12.06
C ALA A 60 3.25 -0.67 13.18
N ALA A 61 3.49 0.60 12.83
CA ALA A 61 3.50 1.69 13.82
C ALA A 61 2.13 1.91 14.48
N ALA A 62 1.04 1.76 13.74
CA ALA A 62 -0.31 1.87 14.29
C ALA A 62 -0.58 0.77 15.31
N LEU A 63 -0.23 -0.49 15.01
CA LEU A 63 -0.40 -1.62 15.92
C LEU A 63 0.42 -1.45 17.22
N GLU A 64 1.68 -1.03 17.11
CA GLU A 64 2.50 -0.72 18.29
C GLU A 64 1.93 0.46 19.09
N SER A 65 1.43 1.49 18.40
CA SER A 65 0.79 2.62 19.05
C SER A 65 -0.45 2.19 19.82
N ILE A 66 -1.30 1.35 19.22
CA ILE A 66 -2.52 0.81 19.84
C ILE A 66 -2.16 0.06 21.12
N HIS A 67 -1.20 -0.87 21.04
CA HIS A 67 -0.72 -1.61 22.21
C HIS A 67 -0.16 -0.70 23.30
N GLY A 68 0.64 0.30 22.91
CA GLY A 68 1.22 1.26 23.84
C GLY A 68 0.18 2.14 24.52
N THR A 69 -0.84 2.61 23.79
CA THR A 69 -1.92 3.42 24.36
C THR A 69 -2.89 2.60 25.20
N TRP A 70 -3.17 1.36 24.80
CA TRP A 70 -3.98 0.43 25.58
C TRP A 70 -3.34 0.11 26.93
N SER A 71 -2.01 -0.08 26.95
CA SER A 71 -1.27 -0.41 28.17
C SER A 71 -1.32 0.70 29.24
N VAL A 72 -1.73 1.91 28.87
CA VAL A 72 -1.84 3.07 29.77
C VAL A 72 -3.27 3.62 29.89
N SER A 73 -4.23 3.07 29.15
CA SER A 73 -5.64 3.50 29.23
C SER A 73 -6.32 2.91 30.46
N GLU A 74 -7.06 3.75 31.19
CA GLU A 74 -7.83 3.34 32.38
C GLU A 74 -9.35 3.24 32.12
N ASP A 75 -9.82 3.77 30.98
CA ASP A 75 -11.24 3.90 30.59
C ASP A 75 -11.45 3.36 29.15
N ASP A 76 -12.64 3.61 28.58
CA ASP A 76 -13.02 3.27 27.20
C ASP A 76 -11.92 3.69 26.20
N PHE A 77 -11.53 2.76 25.35
CA PHE A 77 -10.33 2.89 24.51
C PHE A 77 -10.69 2.79 23.02
N ASP A 78 -10.89 3.95 22.40
CA ASP A 78 -11.02 4.12 20.96
C ASP A 78 -9.64 3.96 20.29
N TRP A 79 -9.31 2.73 19.91
CA TRP A 79 -8.02 2.42 19.31
C TRP A 79 -7.94 2.85 17.84
N ASN A 80 -9.08 2.92 17.17
CA ASN A 80 -9.17 3.21 15.74
C ASN A 80 -9.27 4.72 15.45
N GLY A 81 -9.53 5.52 16.49
CA GLY A 81 -9.47 6.97 16.52
C GLY A 81 -10.55 7.66 15.71
N ASP A 82 -11.72 7.03 15.54
CA ASP A 82 -12.83 7.58 14.78
C ASP A 82 -13.83 8.37 15.64
N GLY A 83 -13.70 8.31 16.96
CA GLY A 83 -14.59 8.95 17.93
C GLY A 83 -15.97 8.34 18.02
N ILE A 84 -16.15 7.08 17.59
CA ILE A 84 -17.40 6.32 17.65
C ILE A 84 -17.15 5.08 18.50
N GLU A 85 -17.71 5.04 19.70
CA GLU A 85 -17.71 3.82 20.52
C GLU A 85 -18.59 2.75 19.86
N ASP A 86 -17.94 1.71 19.33
CA ASP A 86 -18.60 0.56 18.72
C ASP A 86 -17.93 -0.78 19.09
N ASP A 87 -18.44 -1.89 18.55
CA ASP A 87 -17.92 -3.23 18.86
C ASP A 87 -16.43 -3.39 18.49
N ILE A 88 -15.93 -2.60 17.53
CA ILE A 88 -14.53 -2.66 17.10
C ILE A 88 -13.61 -2.26 18.26
N ASP A 89 -14.01 -1.29 19.09
CA ASP A 89 -13.21 -0.79 20.20
C ASP A 89 -13.14 -1.75 21.40
N HIS A 90 -14.12 -2.66 21.49
CA HIS A 90 -14.21 -3.67 22.55
C HIS A 90 -13.64 -5.03 22.16
N GLU A 91 -13.34 -5.26 20.88
CA GLU A 91 -12.76 -6.49 20.34
C GLU A 91 -11.21 -6.45 20.34
N LEU A 92 -10.63 -6.22 21.52
CA LEU A 92 -9.19 -6.29 21.74
C LEU A 92 -8.77 -7.56 22.47
N SER A 93 -7.55 -7.99 22.20
CA SER A 93 -6.91 -9.09 22.90
C SER A 93 -6.60 -8.73 24.35
N PRO A 94 -6.31 -9.72 25.22
CA PRO A 94 -5.80 -9.45 26.57
C PRO A 94 -4.48 -8.66 26.62
N ARG A 95 -3.84 -8.42 25.48
CA ARG A 95 -2.64 -7.57 25.33
C ARG A 95 -2.93 -6.25 24.61
N GLY A 96 -4.20 -5.93 24.32
CA GLY A 96 -4.57 -4.69 23.64
C GLY A 96 -4.33 -4.68 22.15
N TYR A 97 -4.25 -5.83 21.49
CA TYR A 97 -4.16 -5.92 20.03
C TYR A 97 -5.54 -6.22 19.42
N PRO A 98 -5.90 -5.61 18.29
CA PRO A 98 -7.18 -5.87 17.63
C PRO A 98 -7.26 -7.28 17.05
N TYR A 99 -8.47 -7.85 17.04
CA TYR A 99 -8.76 -9.14 16.38
C TYR A 99 -9.10 -8.97 14.89
N ASP A 100 -9.68 -7.83 14.51
CA ASP A 100 -10.02 -7.48 13.13
C ASP A 100 -9.53 -6.07 12.81
N LEU A 101 -8.95 -5.92 11.62
CA LEU A 101 -8.53 -4.64 11.05
C LEU A 101 -9.42 -4.20 9.89
N SER A 102 -10.43 -5.01 9.55
CA SER A 102 -11.29 -4.77 8.42
C SER A 102 -12.28 -3.66 8.72
N ARG A 103 -12.41 -2.73 7.78
CA ARG A 103 -13.39 -1.65 7.88
C ARG A 103 -13.79 -1.15 6.51
N ASN A 104 -15.08 -0.89 6.30
CA ASN A 104 -15.60 -0.32 5.04
C ASN A 104 -15.16 -1.10 3.77
N GLY A 105 -14.99 -2.43 3.89
CA GLY A 105 -14.54 -3.29 2.80
C GLY A 105 -13.04 -3.17 2.46
N ASP A 106 -12.26 -2.52 3.31
CA ASP A 106 -10.79 -2.52 3.29
C ASP A 106 -10.29 -3.42 4.42
N PRO A 107 -9.43 -4.42 4.14
CA PRO A 107 -9.00 -5.38 5.14
C PRO A 107 -8.10 -4.78 6.23
N LEU A 108 -7.53 -3.60 6.00
CA LEU A 108 -6.71 -2.86 6.98
C LEU A 108 -7.29 -1.45 7.21
N GLY A 109 -8.58 -1.28 6.94
CA GLY A 109 -9.27 0.01 6.98
C GLY A 109 -9.41 0.59 8.38
N ALA A 110 -9.45 -0.26 9.42
CA ALA A 110 -9.61 0.20 10.80
C ALA A 110 -8.36 0.92 11.33
N LEU A 111 -7.18 0.62 10.78
CA LEU A 111 -5.92 1.32 11.12
C LEU A 111 -5.82 2.72 10.52
N LEU A 112 -6.73 3.06 9.61
CA LEU A 112 -6.68 4.30 8.85
C LEU A 112 -7.88 5.16 9.22
N LYS A 113 -7.67 6.48 9.28
CA LYS A 113 -8.77 7.43 9.43
C LYS A 113 -9.83 7.14 8.35
N SER A 114 -11.07 6.97 8.81
CA SER A 114 -12.30 6.48 8.14
C SER A 114 -12.50 6.75 6.63
N SER A 115 -11.83 7.73 6.05
CA SER A 115 -11.89 8.08 4.61
C SER A 115 -10.78 7.46 3.74
N SER A 116 -9.76 6.81 4.31
CA SER A 116 -8.59 6.34 3.56
C SER A 116 -8.61 4.83 3.35
N LYS A 117 -8.34 4.38 2.13
CA LYS A 117 -8.09 2.97 1.83
C LYS A 117 -6.61 2.65 2.03
N SER A 118 -6.31 1.51 2.64
CA SER A 118 -4.95 0.98 2.79
C SER A 118 -4.32 0.69 1.44
N GLY A 119 -5.16 0.30 0.47
CA GLY A 119 -4.70 -0.16 -0.83
C GLY A 119 -4.17 -1.59 -0.81
N PHE A 120 -4.25 -2.28 0.34
CA PHE A 120 -3.99 -3.70 0.46
C PHE A 120 -5.25 -4.51 0.18
N VAL A 121 -5.06 -5.63 -0.51
CA VAL A 121 -6.12 -6.54 -0.92
C VAL A 121 -5.70 -7.94 -0.51
N ILE A 122 -6.60 -8.65 0.18
CA ILE A 122 -6.41 -10.07 0.51
C ILE A 122 -6.48 -10.88 -0.78
N GLN A 123 -5.43 -11.64 -1.07
CA GLN A 123 -5.39 -12.60 -2.17
C GLN A 123 -5.75 -14.01 -1.73
N LYS A 124 -5.28 -14.41 -0.54
CA LYS A 124 -5.46 -15.77 -0.04
C LYS A 124 -5.34 -15.83 1.48
N ALA A 125 -6.15 -16.68 2.11
CA ALA A 125 -5.92 -17.14 3.47
C ALA A 125 -5.51 -18.62 3.41
N LEU A 126 -4.44 -18.98 4.12
CA LEU A 126 -3.93 -20.33 4.25
C LEU A 126 -3.92 -20.70 5.73
N THR A 127 -4.21 -21.96 6.04
CA THR A 127 -4.07 -22.49 7.39
C THR A 127 -3.06 -23.63 7.36
N SER A 128 -2.05 -23.55 8.22
CA SER A 128 -1.04 -24.61 8.37
C SER A 128 -1.56 -25.77 9.21
N GLU A 129 -0.83 -26.88 9.21
CA GLU A 129 -1.07 -28.07 10.03
C GLU A 129 -1.07 -27.74 11.53
N ASN A 130 -0.29 -26.74 11.95
CA ASN A 130 -0.24 -26.23 13.32
C ASN A 130 -1.31 -25.16 13.60
N ASN A 131 -2.38 -25.10 12.80
CA ASN A 131 -3.50 -24.16 12.92
C ASN A 131 -3.14 -22.66 12.76
N LEU A 132 -1.88 -22.34 12.42
CA LEU A 132 -1.48 -20.97 12.06
C LEU A 132 -2.17 -20.50 10.78
N THR A 133 -2.81 -19.33 10.82
CA THR A 133 -3.47 -18.74 9.67
C THR A 133 -2.59 -17.66 9.04
N TYR A 134 -2.23 -17.84 7.78
CA TYR A 134 -1.48 -16.88 6.98
C TYR A 134 -2.43 -16.14 6.05
N ILE A 135 -2.41 -14.81 6.08
CA ILE A 135 -3.16 -13.99 5.13
C ILE A 135 -2.15 -13.35 4.19
N LEU A 136 -2.35 -13.57 2.89
CA LEU A 136 -1.53 -13.01 1.84
C LEU A 136 -2.23 -11.78 1.27
N TYR A 137 -1.49 -10.68 1.24
CA TYR A 137 -1.94 -9.40 0.73
C TYR A 137 -1.11 -8.97 -0.48
N THR A 138 -1.72 -8.18 -1.34
CA THR A 138 -1.02 -7.40 -2.38
C THR A 138 -1.52 -5.97 -2.34
N ALA A 139 -0.68 -5.03 -2.74
CA ALA A 139 -1.02 -3.63 -2.91
C ALA A 139 -0.63 -3.13 -4.31
N LYS A 140 -0.61 -1.82 -4.54
CA LYS A 140 -0.51 -1.24 -5.90
C LYS A 140 0.78 -1.59 -6.64
N ALA A 141 1.87 -1.84 -5.93
CA ALA A 141 3.15 -2.25 -6.49
C ALA A 141 3.20 -3.78 -6.67
N SER A 142 2.70 -4.55 -5.70
CA SER A 142 2.62 -6.01 -5.71
C SER A 142 1.41 -6.61 -6.45
N ASP A 143 0.55 -5.78 -7.05
CA ASP A 143 -0.62 -6.24 -7.80
C ASP A 143 -0.21 -7.20 -8.95
N PRO A 144 -0.70 -8.44 -9.00
CA PRO A 144 -0.26 -9.42 -9.99
C PRO A 144 -0.59 -9.05 -11.44
N ARG A 145 -1.57 -8.17 -11.65
CA ARG A 145 -2.06 -7.74 -12.96
C ARG A 145 -1.52 -6.37 -13.36
N HIS A 146 -1.47 -5.44 -12.42
CA HIS A 146 -1.19 -4.01 -12.66
C HIS A 146 -0.04 -3.44 -11.83
N GLY A 147 0.68 -4.30 -11.11
CA GLY A 147 1.82 -3.96 -10.29
C GLY A 147 3.02 -3.46 -11.08
N ILE A 148 4.07 -3.11 -10.36
CA ILE A 148 5.34 -2.72 -10.96
C ILE A 148 5.93 -3.94 -11.67
N LYS A 149 6.53 -3.73 -12.82
CA LYS A 149 7.26 -4.81 -13.50
C LYS A 149 8.62 -4.97 -12.82
N PHE A 150 8.97 -6.19 -12.41
CA PHE A 150 10.34 -6.52 -12.04
C PHE A 150 11.35 -6.11 -13.11
N PRO A 151 12.56 -5.68 -12.71
CA PRO A 151 13.64 -5.46 -13.64
C PRO A 151 14.13 -6.80 -14.20
N THR A 152 13.79 -7.03 -15.47
CA THR A 152 14.43 -7.92 -16.45
C THR A 152 13.84 -9.32 -16.68
N SER A 153 14.07 -9.81 -17.89
CA SER A 153 13.66 -11.10 -18.46
C SER A 153 14.42 -12.32 -17.88
N SER A 154 14.88 -12.27 -16.63
CA SER A 154 15.71 -13.33 -16.03
C SER A 154 15.49 -13.37 -14.51
N ALA A 155 15.39 -14.58 -13.94
CA ALA A 155 15.40 -14.75 -12.49
C ALA A 155 16.67 -14.13 -11.88
N SER A 156 16.58 -13.59 -10.66
CA SER A 156 17.71 -13.03 -9.87
C SER A 156 18.19 -11.61 -10.23
N ARG A 157 17.41 -10.82 -10.98
CA ARG A 157 17.65 -9.37 -11.17
C ARG A 157 16.67 -8.49 -10.40
N ASP A 158 15.95 -9.08 -9.47
CA ASP A 158 15.05 -8.40 -8.57
C ASP A 158 15.78 -7.36 -7.71
N ILE A 159 15.10 -6.27 -7.37
CA ILE A 159 15.66 -5.26 -6.47
C ILE A 159 15.13 -5.56 -5.07
N THR A 160 16.01 -6.13 -4.24
CA THR A 160 15.67 -6.52 -2.88
C THR A 160 14.98 -5.41 -2.09
N GLY A 161 13.85 -5.75 -1.46
CA GLY A 161 13.10 -4.89 -0.56
C GLY A 161 12.26 -3.82 -1.27
N LYS A 162 12.05 -3.92 -2.59
CA LYS A 162 11.12 -3.06 -3.32
C LYS A 162 9.97 -3.90 -3.87
N PRO A 163 8.73 -3.73 -3.36
CA PRO A 163 7.61 -4.53 -3.81
C PRO A 163 7.39 -4.36 -5.32
N ASP A 164 7.26 -5.48 -6.01
CA ASP A 164 6.79 -5.56 -7.39
C ASP A 164 5.83 -6.73 -7.62
N LYS A 165 5.30 -6.91 -8.83
CA LYS A 165 4.16 -7.80 -9.13
C LYS A 165 4.39 -9.30 -8.86
N ASN A 166 5.62 -9.72 -8.59
CA ASN A 166 5.97 -11.07 -8.11
C ASN A 166 5.90 -11.19 -6.58
N ASP A 167 5.93 -10.07 -5.87
CA ASP A 167 5.95 -10.03 -4.42
C ASP A 167 4.56 -10.04 -3.83
N PHE A 168 4.52 -10.33 -2.54
CA PHE A 168 3.30 -10.22 -1.74
C PHE A 168 3.65 -9.96 -0.30
N TRP A 169 2.67 -9.50 0.44
CA TRP A 169 2.77 -9.29 1.88
C TRP A 169 2.16 -10.47 2.60
N LEU A 170 2.87 -10.98 3.59
CA LEU A 170 2.42 -12.03 4.45
C LEU A 170 2.05 -11.43 5.79
N TYR A 171 0.90 -11.84 6.30
CA TYR A 171 0.50 -11.61 7.67
C TYR A 171 0.25 -12.93 8.37
N VAL A 172 0.87 -13.14 9.53
CA VAL A 172 0.69 -14.35 10.33
C VAL A 172 -0.30 -14.05 11.46
N VAL A 173 -1.45 -14.72 11.45
CA VAL A 173 -2.44 -14.73 12.53
C VAL A 173 -2.32 -16.06 13.25
N ASP A 174 -1.85 -16.06 14.50
CA ASP A 174 -1.81 -17.27 15.32
C ASP A 174 -3.24 -17.77 15.60
N ALA A 175 -3.45 -19.09 15.52
CA ALA A 175 -4.57 -19.72 16.16
C ALA A 175 -4.08 -20.96 16.94
N ASN A 176 -3.90 -20.77 18.24
CA ASN A 176 -3.70 -21.78 19.28
C ASN A 176 -2.39 -22.61 19.22
N GLY A 177 -1.52 -22.32 20.19
CA GLY A 177 -1.34 -23.16 21.38
C GLY A 177 -1.00 -24.64 21.13
N THR A 178 0.23 -25.00 21.49
CA THR A 178 0.76 -26.36 21.69
C THR A 178 1.36 -27.12 20.49
N SER A 179 2.17 -26.46 19.65
CA SER A 179 3.44 -27.05 19.17
C SER A 179 4.18 -26.14 18.19
N GLY A 180 5.24 -25.49 18.69
CA GLY A 180 6.46 -25.10 17.96
C GLY A 180 6.31 -24.49 16.57
N CYS A 181 6.22 -23.15 16.52
CA CYS A 181 7.03 -22.32 15.61
C CYS A 181 6.93 -20.84 16.00
N HIS A 182 8.02 -20.28 16.53
CA HIS A 182 8.08 -18.88 16.93
C HIS A 182 8.74 -18.04 15.83
N VAL A 183 7.97 -17.20 15.15
CA VAL A 183 8.46 -16.02 14.41
C VAL A 183 7.90 -14.72 15.00
N SER A 184 7.76 -14.69 16.33
CA SER A 184 7.78 -13.51 17.19
C SER A 184 7.75 -14.02 18.64
N SER A 185 8.35 -13.30 19.57
CA SER A 185 8.69 -13.78 20.92
C SER A 185 7.54 -13.86 21.92
N ASP A 186 6.27 -13.64 21.54
CA ASP A 186 5.18 -13.75 22.53
C ASP A 186 3.78 -14.03 21.94
N HIS A 187 3.65 -15.09 21.14
CA HIS A 187 2.36 -15.56 20.62
C HIS A 187 1.74 -16.58 21.58
N SER A 188 0.88 -16.12 22.50
CA SER A 188 0.11 -16.99 23.40
C SER A 188 -1.34 -17.11 22.96
N GLU A 189 -1.78 -18.32 22.60
CA GLU A 189 -3.16 -18.89 22.66
C GLU A 189 -4.37 -18.06 22.21
N THR A 190 -4.18 -16.89 21.61
CA THR A 190 -5.23 -15.93 21.27
C THR A 190 -4.93 -15.34 19.90
N LYS A 191 -5.97 -15.12 19.09
CA LYS A 191 -5.88 -14.69 17.68
C LYS A 191 -5.43 -13.23 17.52
N GLN A 192 -4.26 -12.85 18.04
CA GLN A 192 -3.88 -11.43 18.09
C GLN A 192 -3.18 -10.98 16.81
N ILE A 193 -3.37 -9.72 16.44
CA ILE A 193 -2.71 -9.08 15.30
C ILE A 193 -1.59 -8.16 15.81
N THR A 194 -0.31 -8.55 15.72
CA THR A 194 0.85 -7.74 16.15
C THR A 194 1.58 -7.05 14.98
N ALA A 195 2.40 -6.04 15.30
CA ALA A 195 3.14 -5.24 14.31
C ALA A 195 4.26 -6.01 13.59
N GLY A 196 4.87 -6.99 14.26
CA GLY A 196 5.98 -7.78 13.72
C GLY A 196 5.56 -8.77 12.62
N ASP A 197 4.26 -9.03 12.48
CA ASP A 197 3.75 -10.11 11.65
C ASP A 197 3.49 -9.67 10.18
N PHE A 198 3.57 -8.38 9.84
CA PHE A 198 3.34 -7.86 8.48
C PHE A 198 4.65 -7.75 7.69
N MET A 199 4.94 -8.77 6.87
CA MET A 199 6.23 -8.92 6.19
C MET A 199 6.10 -8.90 4.67
N LEU A 200 7.05 -8.23 4.00
CA LEU A 200 7.19 -8.36 2.55
C LEU A 200 7.90 -9.67 2.23
N ILE A 201 7.28 -10.49 1.38
CA ILE A 201 7.90 -11.67 0.78
C ILE A 201 8.35 -11.28 -0.61
N ASP A 202 9.67 -11.08 -0.72
CA ASP A 202 10.39 -10.72 -1.93
C ASP A 202 10.70 -12.00 -2.74
N VAL A 203 9.94 -12.21 -3.82
CA VAL A 203 9.96 -13.45 -4.59
C VAL A 203 10.75 -13.25 -5.87
N ASN A 204 11.99 -13.70 -5.88
CA ASN A 204 12.80 -13.72 -7.10
C ASN A 204 12.11 -14.52 -8.23
N GLY A 205 11.70 -13.85 -9.31
CA GLY A 205 10.96 -14.53 -10.39
C GLY A 205 10.70 -13.68 -11.63
N THR A 206 10.16 -14.33 -12.67
CA THR A 206 9.75 -13.66 -13.93
C THR A 206 8.24 -13.73 -14.19
N LEU A 207 7.48 -14.34 -13.29
CA LEU A 207 6.03 -14.47 -13.40
C LEU A 207 5.38 -14.07 -12.06
N PRO A 208 4.20 -13.41 -12.10
CA PRO A 208 3.43 -13.13 -10.89
C PRO A 208 3.06 -14.43 -10.16
N VAL A 209 2.96 -14.36 -8.83
CA VAL A 209 2.49 -15.47 -7.99
C VAL A 209 1.05 -15.83 -8.35
N ASN A 210 0.79 -17.13 -8.50
CA ASN A 210 -0.55 -17.64 -8.76
C ASN A 210 -1.26 -17.96 -7.43
N PHE A 211 -2.05 -17.02 -6.94
CA PHE A 211 -2.80 -17.19 -5.68
C PHE A 211 -3.89 -18.27 -5.74
N SER A 212 -4.26 -18.74 -6.93
CA SER A 212 -5.20 -19.86 -7.09
C SER A 212 -4.55 -21.24 -6.88
N ASP A 213 -3.21 -21.32 -6.89
CA ASP A 213 -2.50 -22.57 -6.60
C ASP A 213 -2.52 -22.84 -5.09
N SER A 214 -2.93 -24.04 -4.69
CA SER A 214 -2.91 -24.51 -3.30
C SER A 214 -1.54 -24.39 -2.63
N ALA A 215 -0.46 -24.63 -3.39
CA ALA A 215 0.92 -24.53 -2.91
C ALA A 215 1.58 -23.18 -3.26
N LEU A 216 0.84 -22.24 -3.85
CA LEU A 216 1.32 -20.94 -4.35
C LEU A 216 2.51 -21.02 -5.35
N GLY A 217 2.85 -22.21 -5.85
CA GLY A 217 4.03 -22.46 -6.70
C GLY A 217 5.39 -22.15 -6.03
N ILE A 218 5.38 -21.70 -4.78
CA ILE A 218 6.55 -21.42 -3.96
C ILE A 218 6.76 -22.65 -3.08
N GLY A 219 7.95 -23.25 -3.13
CA GLY A 219 8.32 -24.37 -2.26
C GLY A 219 8.48 -23.94 -0.79
N PHE A 220 7.54 -23.17 -0.24
CA PHE A 220 7.45 -22.88 1.18
C PHE A 220 6.86 -24.12 1.86
N SER A 221 7.73 -25.07 2.18
CA SER A 221 7.57 -25.79 3.43
C SER A 221 7.85 -24.74 4.51
N ILE A 222 6.83 -24.27 5.22
CA ILE A 222 7.04 -23.63 6.52
C ILE A 222 7.37 -24.78 7.48
N GLY A 223 8.55 -25.36 7.27
CA GLY A 223 9.14 -26.39 8.10
C GLY A 223 9.86 -25.67 9.23
N CYS A 224 9.25 -25.70 10.39
CA CYS A 224 9.87 -25.25 11.62
C CYS A 224 10.96 -26.26 11.98
N SER A 225 12.20 -25.94 11.64
CA SER A 225 13.38 -26.65 12.12
C SER A 225 13.76 -26.18 13.51
#